data_AF-A0A8U0HTK1-F1
#
_entry.id   AF-A0A8U0HTK1-F1
#
_cell.length_a   1.000
_cell.length_b   1.000
_cell.length_c   1.000
_cell.angle_alpha   90.00
_cell.angle_beta   90.00
_cell.angle_gamma   90.00
#
_symmetry.space_group_name_H-M   'P 1'
#
loop_
_entity.id
_entity.type
_entity.pdbx_description
1 polymer ?
#
loop_
_entity_poly.entity_id
_entity_poly.type
_entity_poly.pdbx_seq_one_letter_code
_entity_poly.pdbx_strand_id
1 'polypeptide(L)' 'MECSESDCTEPAKVRLHVPWTENRVVCAAHARVLARRDGVVADPIGDADEWP' A
#
# COMPACT_ATOMS: atom_id res chain seq x y z
N MET A 1 -8.11 7.89 4.35
CA MET A 1 -6.64 8.03 4.42
C MET A 1 -6.13 8.13 3.01
N GLU A 2 -5.28 9.11 2.72
CA GLU A 2 -4.69 9.31 1.40
C GLU A 2 -3.39 8.50 1.26
N CYS A 3 -2.95 8.28 0.02
CA CYS A 3 -1.69 7.64 -0.29
C CYS A 3 -0.52 8.41 0.34
N SER A 4 0.44 7.71 0.95
CA SER A 4 1.61 8.33 1.57
C SER A 4 2.67 8.82 0.57
N GLU A 5 2.55 8.46 -0.71
CA GLU A 5 3.48 8.90 -1.74
C GLU A 5 3.23 10.37 -2.10
N SER A 6 4.32 11.12 -2.30
CA SER A 6 4.29 12.52 -2.73
C SER A 6 3.50 12.67 -4.02
N ASP A 7 2.74 13.76 -4.13
CA ASP A 7 1.97 14.10 -5.33
C ASP A 7 0.86 13.08 -5.69
N CYS A 8 0.42 12.27 -4.73
CA CYS A 8 -0.69 11.34 -4.90
C CYS A 8 -1.83 11.64 -3.93
N THR A 9 -3.01 11.95 -4.47
CA THR A 9 -4.24 12.21 -3.71
C THR A 9 -5.20 11.02 -3.71
N GLU A 10 -4.80 9.87 -4.27
CA GLU A 10 -5.64 8.68 -4.28
C GLU A 10 -5.85 8.11 -2.87
N PRO A 11 -7.00 7.47 -2.62
CA PRO A 11 -7.24 6.82 -1.33
C PRO A 11 -6.24 5.68 -1.11
N ALA A 12 -5.65 5.62 0.09
CA ALA A 12 -4.86 4.49 0.52
C ALA A 12 -5.75 3.24 0.65
N LYS A 13 -5.26 2.14 0.08
CA LYS A 13 -5.95 0.84 0.03
C LYS A 13 -5.05 -0.33 0.38
N VAL A 14 -3.74 -0.10 0.53
CA VAL A 14 -2.76 -1.13 0.82
C VAL A 14 -1.75 -0.63 1.85
N ARG A 15 -1.41 -1.47 2.82
CA ARG A 15 -0.28 -1.30 3.72
C ARG A 15 0.92 -2.08 3.19
N LEU A 16 2.06 -1.40 3.05
CA LEU A 16 3.34 -2.01 2.74
C LEU A 16 4.08 -2.31 4.05
N HIS A 17 4.48 -3.57 4.20
CA HIS A 17 5.29 -4.04 5.33
C HIS A 17 6.77 -3.90 4.99
N VAL A 18 7.37 -2.83 5.48
CA VAL A 18 8.76 -2.48 5.18
C VAL A 18 9.63 -2.89 6.37
N PRO A 19 10.60 -3.81 6.24
CA PRO A 19 11.31 -4.33 7.41
C PRO A 19 12.42 -3.41 7.95
N TRP A 20 12.81 -2.37 7.20
CA TRP A 20 13.88 -1.44 7.57
C TRP A 20 13.38 -0.02 7.94
N THR A 21 12.08 0.24 7.87
CA THR A 21 11.49 1.51 8.26
C THR A 21 10.02 1.32 8.62
N GLU A 22 9.29 2.40 8.86
CA GLU A 22 7.88 2.34 9.21
C GLU A 22 7.04 1.82 8.03
N ASN A 23 5.98 1.07 8.35
CA ASN A 23 5.02 0.61 7.37
C ASN A 23 4.35 1.80 6.69
N ARG A 24 4.12 1.69 5.38
CA ARG A 24 3.55 2.76 4.57
C ARG A 24 2.16 2.39 4.10
N VAL A 25 1.30 3.36 3.88
CA VAL A 25 -0.09 3.17 3.44
C VAL A 25 -0.27 3.90 2.12
N VAL A 26 -0.50 3.15 1.06
CA VAL A 26 -0.46 3.66 -0.32
C VAL A 26 -1.70 3.23 -1.10
N CYS A 27 -1.96 3.89 -2.23
CA CYS A 27 -2.99 3.46 -3.16
C CYS A 27 -2.60 2.13 -3.84
N ALA A 28 -3.57 1.45 -4.46
CA ALA A 28 -3.33 0.16 -5.12
C ALA A 28 -2.30 0.26 -6.25
N ALA A 29 -2.24 1.38 -6.98
CA ALA A 29 -1.28 1.60 -8.04
C ALA A 29 0.16 1.67 -7.51
N HIS A 30 0.41 2.49 -6.50
CA HIS A 30 1.73 2.59 -5.85
C HIS A 30 2.14 1.29 -5.17
N ALA A 31 1.22 0.59 -4.52
CA ALA A 31 1.50 -0.71 -3.90
C ALA A 31 2.09 -1.71 -4.90
N ARG A 32 1.51 -1.81 -6.10
CA ARG A 32 1.96 -2.74 -7.16
C ARG A 32 3.40 -2.46 -7.58
N VAL A 33 3.79 -1.19 -7.67
CA VAL A 33 5.13 -0.79 -8.09
C VAL A 33 6.12 -0.97 -6.94
N LEU A 34 5.81 -0.42 -5.77
CA LEU A 34 6.70 -0.41 -4.61
C LEU A 34 6.97 -1.82 -4.07
N ALA A 35 5.94 -2.68 -3.96
CA ALA A 35 6.13 -4.05 -3.49
C ALA A 35 7.12 -4.84 -4.35
N ARG A 36 7.10 -4.62 -5.68
CA ARG A 36 8.02 -5.27 -6.62
C ARG A 36 9.41 -4.66 -6.60
N ARG A 37 9.47 -3.32 -6.60
CA ARG A 37 10.73 -2.57 -6.61
C ARG A 37 11.55 -2.81 -5.34
N ASP A 38 10.87 -2.77 -4.20
CA ASP A 38 11.51 -2.81 -2.89
C ASP A 38 11.48 -4.22 -2.29
N GLY A 39 10.77 -5.17 -2.90
CA GLY A 39 10.70 -6.56 -2.41
C GLY A 39 9.95 -6.69 -1.07
N VAL A 40 8.95 -5.83 -0.84
CA VAL A 40 8.17 -5.76 0.39
C VAL A 40 6.78 -6.36 0.25
N VAL A 41 6.17 -6.76 1.37
CA VAL A 41 4.84 -7.37 1.38
C VAL A 41 3.77 -6.29 1.35
N ALA A 42 2.77 -6.48 0.49
CA ALA A 42 1.61 -5.63 0.35
C ALA A 42 0.37 -6.32 0.94
N ASP A 43 -0.28 -5.67 1.90
CA ASP A 43 -1.47 -6.16 2.59
C ASP A 43 -2.64 -5.18 2.35
N PRO A 44 -3.80 -5.61 1.81
CA PRO A 44 -4.93 -4.71 1.60
C PRO A 44 -5.45 -4.16 2.93
N ILE A 45 -5.71 -2.85 2.98
CA ILE A 45 -6.35 -2.19 4.13
C ILE A 45 -7.78 -1.76 3.77
N GLY A 46 -8.73 -2.17 4.60
CA GLY A 46 -10.17 -2.08 4.31
C GLY A 46 -10.76 -3.47 4.12
N ASP A 47 -12.08 -3.57 4.25
CA ASP A 47 -12.80 -4.85 4.29
C ASP A 47 -12.44 -5.73 3.08
N ALA A 48 -11.76 -6.84 3.39
CA ALA A 48 -11.60 -7.98 2.52
C ALA A 48 -12.87 -8.87 2.49
N ASP A 49 -14.02 -8.32 2.91
CA ASP A 49 -15.32 -9.02 3.01
C ASP A 49 -15.97 -9.33 1.65
N GLU A 50 -15.36 -8.91 0.53
CA GLU A 50 -15.78 -9.30 -0.81
C GLU A 50 -14.71 -10.17 -1.49
N TRP A 51 -14.31 -11.26 -0.82
CA TRP A 51 -13.60 -12.36 -1.46
C TRP A 51 -14.58 -13.51 -1.72
N PRO A 52 -14.97 -13.83 -2.97
CA PRO A 52 -15.78 -15.01 -3.27
C PRO A 52 -15.02 -16.33 -3.07
#